data_AF-A0A368MYK8-F1
#
_entry.id   AF-A0A368MYK8-F1
#
_cell.length_a   1.000
_cell.length_b   1.000
_cell.length_c   1.000
_cell.angle_alpha   90.00
_cell.angle_beta   90.00
_cell.angle_gamma   90.00
#
_symmetry.space_group_name_H-M   'P 1'
#
loop_
_entity.id
_entity.type
_entity.pdbx_description
1 polymer ?
#
loop_
_entity_poly.entity_id
_entity_poly.type
_entity_poly.pdbx_seq_one_letter_code
_entity_poly.pdbx_strand_id
1 'polypeptide(L)'
;MIYSLLSTAKSLLNFLKKPADQQDTDQSAKQQSRALFSVLMIDIPVMLLLSGIIALLNDLGWVKTNNHRVGQFLQFAPVWMVYLLAVIVIPFFEELIFRLFLRWRRNYILQLFVAVFPKTKSSVYHFWNRRYGVIFYLSAAAFALAHILNYEDENSALYFLPLLILPQFIAGLFSGYLRVRYNFMLGYFNHALHNAIFVSIAIWSTEMVMQQKLGIDNDRFSLKIEGVSRAGETIIHDYQQDSLHISGVDLQNVISTLTYKDVDLISTNNESQLMQQINVSYIRRSAENINRDSLIMSHLAQLYSFGKTIKHRRQKVQMFSIKSKPILMKHAVQDHREMPSSSTVTSDKITFKNVSLKEVASLLSNSYKIRFESDPSIEERFNLELPNRNLSQLRAVLQFDYGIFLKETEKQIDYVYIEFK
;
A
#
# COMPACT_ATOMS: atom_id res chain seq x y z
N MET A 1 1.27 48.78 -2.27
CA MET A 1 0.71 47.42 -2.34
C MET A 1 1.81 46.36 -2.53
N ILE A 2 3.01 46.57 -1.95
CA ILE A 2 4.18 45.69 -2.03
C ILE A 2 5.01 45.99 -0.76
N TYR A 3 4.68 45.37 0.38
CA TYR A 3 5.76 44.93 1.28
C TYR A 3 6.08 43.54 0.73
N SER A 4 7.12 43.47 -0.10
CA SER A 4 7.31 42.42 -1.12
C SER A 4 7.47 41.03 -0.52
N LEU A 5 7.07 39.99 -1.25
CA LEU A 5 7.51 38.61 -1.02
C LEU A 5 9.03 38.55 -0.78
N LEU A 6 9.79 39.37 -1.52
CA LEU A 6 11.23 39.58 -1.34
C LEU A 6 11.61 40.13 0.04
N SER A 7 10.82 41.05 0.62
CA SER A 7 11.05 41.56 1.97
C SER A 7 10.82 40.48 3.03
N THR A 8 9.78 39.65 2.87
CA THR A 8 9.53 38.49 3.74
C THR A 8 10.65 37.47 3.59
N ALA A 9 11.05 37.14 2.36
CA ALA A 9 12.17 36.24 2.09
C ALA A 9 13.47 36.76 2.69
N LYS A 10 13.77 38.06 2.58
CA LYS A 10 14.94 38.69 3.19
C LYS A 10 14.87 38.64 4.72
N SER A 11 13.71 38.91 5.32
CA SER A 11 13.50 38.80 6.78
C SER A 11 13.71 37.37 7.27
N LEU A 12 13.12 36.40 6.56
CA LEU A 12 13.27 34.97 6.82
C LEU A 12 14.74 34.56 6.73
N LEU A 13 15.43 34.87 5.63
CA LEU A 13 16.85 34.54 5.45
C LEU A 13 17.74 35.22 6.51
N ASN A 14 17.48 36.48 6.84
CA ASN A 14 18.23 37.19 7.89
C ASN A 14 18.03 36.55 9.26
N PHE A 15 16.81 36.16 9.59
CA PHE A 15 16.52 35.42 10.82
C PHE A 15 17.20 34.06 10.81
N LEU A 16 17.08 33.29 9.73
CA LEU A 16 17.71 31.96 9.64
C LEU A 16 19.23 32.07 9.75
N LYS A 17 19.89 33.10 9.21
CA LYS A 17 21.34 33.30 9.38
C LYS A 17 21.76 33.50 10.84
N LYS A 18 20.93 34.14 11.66
CA LYS A 18 21.20 34.41 13.07
C LYS A 18 19.91 34.41 13.88
N PRO A 19 19.37 33.22 14.21
CA PRO A 19 18.11 33.13 14.95
C PRO A 19 18.30 33.73 16.34
N ALA A 20 17.29 34.46 16.81
CA ALA A 20 17.24 35.01 18.16
C ALA A 20 15.82 34.91 18.73
N ASP A 21 15.70 34.76 20.05
CA ASP A 21 14.42 34.74 20.77
C ASP A 21 13.77 36.14 20.81
N GLN A 22 13.40 36.66 19.65
CA GLN A 22 12.81 37.99 19.51
C GLN A 22 11.48 37.92 18.74
N GLN A 23 10.42 38.42 19.36
CA GLN A 23 9.08 38.50 18.81
C GLN A 23 8.74 39.95 18.51
N ASP A 24 8.05 40.18 17.39
CA ASP A 24 7.56 41.48 16.96
C ASP A 24 6.23 41.76 17.68
N THR A 25 6.20 42.78 18.54
CA THR A 25 5.11 43.03 19.47
C THR A 25 3.94 43.85 18.91
N ASP A 26 4.18 44.66 17.87
CA ASP A 26 3.22 45.64 17.35
C ASP A 26 2.71 45.28 15.95
N GLN A 27 2.37 44.00 15.75
CA GLN A 27 1.94 43.46 14.47
C GLN A 27 0.41 43.40 14.37
N SER A 28 -0.17 44.20 13.49
CA SER A 28 -1.60 44.12 13.12
C SER A 28 -1.95 42.75 12.53
N ALA A 29 -3.21 42.32 12.66
CA ALA A 29 -3.70 41.08 12.06
C ALA A 29 -3.42 40.99 10.54
N LYS A 30 -3.44 42.14 9.85
CA LYS A 30 -3.10 42.26 8.43
C LYS A 30 -1.63 41.98 8.14
N GLN A 31 -0.71 42.38 9.02
CA GLN A 31 0.72 42.07 8.87
C GLN A 31 0.98 40.59 9.15
N GLN A 32 0.32 40.03 10.16
CA GLN A 32 0.40 38.61 10.50
C GLN A 32 -0.09 37.72 9.35
N SER A 33 -1.27 38.00 8.79
CA SER A 33 -1.80 37.21 7.66
C SER A 33 -0.91 37.32 6.43
N ARG A 34 -0.38 38.51 6.13
CA ARG A 34 0.59 38.70 5.03
C ARG A 34 1.86 37.88 5.23
N ALA A 35 2.42 37.86 6.44
CA ALA A 35 3.61 37.07 6.74
C ALA A 35 3.34 35.57 6.55
N LEU A 36 2.22 35.08 7.08
CA LEU A 36 1.77 33.69 6.93
C LEU A 36 1.68 33.29 5.46
N PHE A 37 0.90 34.01 4.65
CA PHE A 37 0.73 33.67 3.23
C PHE A 37 2.01 33.89 2.41
N SER A 38 2.83 34.88 2.75
CA SER A 38 4.11 35.10 2.05
C SER A 38 5.11 33.98 2.32
N VAL A 39 5.20 33.49 3.56
CA VAL A 39 6.03 32.34 3.89
C VAL A 39 5.50 31.10 3.17
N LEU A 40 4.18 30.87 3.19
CA LEU A 40 3.56 29.75 2.46
C LEU A 40 3.83 29.81 0.94
N MET A 41 3.79 30.99 0.32
CA MET A 41 4.13 31.16 -1.10
C MET A 41 5.60 30.90 -1.43
N ILE A 42 6.51 31.08 -0.47
CA ILE A 42 7.93 30.72 -0.61
C ILE A 42 8.11 29.20 -0.40
N ASP A 43 7.35 28.64 0.54
CA ASP A 43 7.37 27.24 0.92
C ASP A 43 6.94 26.30 -0.21
N ILE A 44 5.80 26.58 -0.87
CA ILE A 44 5.23 25.70 -1.88
C ILE A 44 6.23 25.36 -3.02
N PRO A 45 6.88 26.33 -3.70
CA PRO A 45 7.84 26.01 -4.77
C PRO A 45 9.04 25.21 -4.29
N VAL A 46 9.54 25.49 -3.08
CA VAL A 46 10.66 24.76 -2.48
C VAL A 46 10.25 23.30 -2.22
N MET A 47 9.07 23.09 -1.64
CA MET A 47 8.54 21.76 -1.34
C MET A 47 8.23 20.97 -2.60
N LEU A 48 7.66 21.59 -3.64
CA LEU A 48 7.42 20.95 -4.94
C LEU A 48 8.73 20.53 -5.61
N LEU A 49 9.76 21.39 -5.59
CA LEU A 49 11.07 21.08 -6.13
C LEU A 49 11.70 19.88 -5.41
N LEU A 50 11.71 19.89 -4.07
CA LEU A 50 12.28 18.80 -3.28
C LEU A 50 11.48 17.50 -3.43
N SER A 51 10.15 17.58 -3.46
CA SER A 51 9.28 16.43 -3.70
C SER A 51 9.52 15.84 -5.09
N GLY A 52 9.73 16.68 -6.11
CA GLY A 52 10.09 16.24 -7.46
C GLY A 52 11.45 15.53 -7.53
N ILE A 53 12.44 16.04 -6.80
CA ILE A 53 13.76 15.38 -6.68
C ILE A 53 13.61 14.01 -6.00
N ILE A 54 12.87 13.93 -4.89
CA ILE A 54 12.62 12.66 -4.19
C ILE A 54 11.86 11.68 -5.07
N ALA A 55 10.86 12.14 -5.83
CA ALA A 55 10.12 11.32 -6.77
C ALA A 55 11.01 10.77 -7.90
N LEU A 56 11.93 11.58 -8.43
CA LEU A 56 12.92 11.13 -9.42
C LEU A 56 13.84 10.06 -8.85
N LEU A 57 14.34 10.23 -7.62
CA LEU A 57 15.18 9.23 -6.96
C LEU A 57 14.43 7.92 -6.72
N ASN A 58 13.12 8.00 -6.47
CA ASN A 58 12.27 6.82 -6.36
C ASN A 58 12.08 6.11 -7.71
N ASP A 59 11.87 6.86 -8.80
CA ASP A 59 11.75 6.31 -10.16
C ASP A 59 13.05 5.64 -10.64
N LEU A 60 14.20 6.20 -10.27
CA LEU A 60 15.52 5.60 -10.51
C LEU A 60 15.81 4.37 -9.62
N GLY A 61 14.92 4.04 -8.69
CA GLY A 61 15.05 2.91 -7.76
C GLY A 61 16.11 3.12 -6.67
N TRP A 62 16.59 4.35 -6.45
CA TRP A 62 17.62 4.65 -5.44
C TRP A 62 17.03 4.83 -4.04
N VAL A 63 15.76 5.22 -3.96
CA VAL A 63 15.00 5.37 -2.70
C VAL A 63 13.65 4.68 -2.87
N LYS A 64 13.13 4.05 -1.81
CA LYS A 64 11.75 3.56 -1.76
C LYS A 64 10.93 4.40 -0.81
N THR A 65 10.02 5.20 -1.35
CA THR A 65 9.15 6.05 -0.54
C THR A 65 7.83 5.36 -0.23
N ASN A 66 7.33 5.51 1.00
CA ASN A 66 6.00 5.02 1.36
C ASN A 66 4.93 6.04 0.93
N ASN A 67 4.82 6.29 -0.38
CA ASN A 67 3.90 7.29 -0.95
C ASN A 67 2.41 7.00 -0.69
N HIS A 68 2.10 5.88 -0.04
CA HIS A 68 0.76 5.37 0.13
C HIS A 68 0.26 5.45 1.57
N ARG A 69 0.95 6.10 2.53
CA ARG A 69 0.43 6.22 3.91
C ARG A 69 -0.96 6.87 3.94
N VAL A 70 -1.17 7.95 3.20
CA VAL A 70 -2.49 8.59 3.06
C VAL A 70 -3.49 7.61 2.44
N GLY A 71 -3.11 6.90 1.37
CA GLY A 71 -3.94 5.86 0.75
C GLY A 71 -4.30 4.70 1.69
N GLN A 72 -3.38 4.26 2.54
CA GLN A 72 -3.62 3.24 3.56
C GLN A 72 -4.62 3.73 4.61
N PHE A 73 -4.52 4.99 5.05
CA PHE A 73 -5.53 5.56 5.95
C PHE A 73 -6.90 5.68 5.30
N LEU A 74 -6.97 6.02 4.02
CA LEU A 74 -8.24 6.10 3.27
C LEU A 74 -8.95 4.74 3.12
N GLN A 75 -8.25 3.61 3.29
CA GLN A 75 -8.87 2.28 3.31
C GLN A 75 -9.73 2.03 4.54
N PHE A 76 -9.44 2.71 5.66
CA PHE A 76 -10.08 2.45 6.96
C PHE A 76 -10.76 3.68 7.56
N ALA A 77 -10.57 4.87 7.00
CA ALA A 77 -11.13 6.13 7.48
C ALA A 77 -11.66 7.00 6.33
N PRO A 78 -12.79 7.71 6.52
CA PRO A 78 -13.31 8.62 5.52
C PRO A 78 -12.37 9.83 5.32
N VAL A 79 -12.39 10.42 4.12
CA VAL A 79 -11.51 11.55 3.71
C VAL A 79 -11.53 12.69 4.73
N TRP A 80 -12.70 13.08 5.24
CA TRP A 80 -12.82 14.18 6.21
C TRP A 80 -12.08 13.89 7.52
N MET A 81 -12.01 12.62 7.96
CA MET A 81 -11.31 12.22 9.17
C MET A 81 -9.79 12.26 8.95
N VAL A 82 -9.33 11.78 7.79
CA VAL A 82 -7.92 11.90 7.39
C VAL A 82 -7.49 13.36 7.35
N TYR A 83 -8.33 14.24 6.78
CA TYR A 83 -8.07 15.67 6.73
C TYR A 83 -8.04 16.29 8.13
N LEU A 84 -9.02 16.00 8.98
CA LEU A 84 -9.05 16.46 10.37
C LEU A 84 -7.76 16.07 11.12
N LEU A 85 -7.31 14.83 10.98
CA LEU A 85 -6.11 14.36 11.66
C LEU A 85 -4.83 14.95 11.06
N ALA A 86 -4.60 14.79 9.77
CA ALA A 86 -3.34 15.15 9.10
C ALA A 86 -3.12 16.67 8.95
N VAL A 87 -4.20 17.45 8.89
CA VAL A 87 -4.13 18.91 8.65
C VAL A 87 -4.28 19.70 9.95
N ILE A 88 -5.07 19.21 10.91
CA ILE A 88 -5.43 19.98 12.11
C ILE A 88 -4.81 19.34 13.35
N VAL A 89 -5.21 18.12 13.71
CA VAL A 89 -4.89 17.52 15.01
C VAL A 89 -3.40 17.19 15.14
N ILE A 90 -2.84 16.43 14.20
CA ILE A 90 -1.43 16.00 14.24
C ILE A 90 -0.50 17.22 14.18
N PRO A 91 -0.65 18.18 13.23
CA PRO A 91 0.19 19.37 13.19
C PRO A 91 0.12 20.19 14.47
N PHE A 92 -1.05 20.28 15.12
CA PHE A 92 -1.17 20.98 16.40
C PHE A 92 -0.27 20.36 17.47
N PHE A 93 -0.32 19.03 17.63
CA PHE A 93 0.54 18.32 18.58
C PHE A 93 2.03 18.40 18.21
N GLU A 94 2.37 18.32 16.92
CA GLU A 94 3.74 18.50 16.47
C GLU A 94 4.25 19.92 16.76
N GLU A 95 3.43 20.96 16.60
CA GLU A 95 3.81 22.31 16.99
C GLU A 95 3.97 22.46 18.52
N LEU A 96 3.13 21.80 19.31
CA LEU A 96 3.31 21.76 20.76
C LEU A 96 4.64 21.11 21.16
N ILE A 97 4.98 19.98 20.57
CA ILE A 97 6.20 19.23 20.90
C ILE A 97 7.44 19.97 20.42
N PHE A 98 7.47 20.38 19.16
CA PHE A 98 8.70 20.86 18.53
C PHE A 98 8.88 22.38 18.62
N ARG A 99 7.82 23.18 18.81
CA ARG A 99 7.86 24.66 18.64
C ARG A 99 7.40 25.45 19.86
N LEU A 100 6.63 24.85 20.78
CA LEU A 100 6.17 25.57 21.97
C LEU A 100 7.35 26.10 22.79
N PHE A 101 8.38 25.26 22.97
CA PHE A 101 9.56 25.55 23.79
C PHE A 101 10.52 26.58 23.19
N LEU A 102 10.36 26.99 21.92
CA LEU A 102 11.26 27.91 21.22
C LEU A 102 11.21 29.37 21.72
N ARG A 103 10.35 29.69 22.69
CA ARG A 103 10.32 31.01 23.33
C ARG A 103 10.60 30.83 24.81
N TRP A 104 11.55 31.58 25.36
CA TRP A 104 11.89 31.54 26.79
C TRP A 104 10.65 31.55 27.69
N ARG A 105 9.77 32.54 27.49
CA ARG A 105 8.55 32.72 28.29
C ARG A 105 7.54 31.58 28.19
N ARG A 106 7.59 30.77 27.13
CA ARG A 106 6.66 29.66 26.88
C ARG A 106 7.34 28.29 26.94
N ASN A 107 8.61 28.24 27.33
CA ASN A 107 9.32 27.00 27.58
C ASN A 107 9.02 26.54 29.01
N TYR A 108 7.87 25.90 29.21
CA TYR A 108 7.39 25.51 30.54
C TYR A 108 8.34 24.56 31.27
N ILE A 109 9.09 23.74 30.55
CA ILE A 109 10.13 22.86 31.13
C ILE A 109 11.26 23.72 31.73
N LEU A 110 11.78 24.70 30.99
CA LEU A 110 12.80 25.62 31.51
C LEU A 110 12.23 26.51 32.63
N GLN A 111 10.99 26.97 32.52
CA GLN A 111 10.37 27.78 33.57
C GLN A 111 10.21 26.98 34.87
N LEU A 112 9.81 25.71 34.79
CA LEU A 112 9.76 24.80 35.93
C LEU A 112 11.16 24.57 36.52
N PHE A 113 12.16 24.31 35.69
CA PHE A 113 13.54 24.14 36.14
C PHE A 113 14.07 25.38 36.88
N VAL A 114 13.84 26.57 36.33
CA VAL A 114 14.22 27.84 36.97
C VAL A 114 13.42 28.10 38.24
N ALA A 115 12.15 27.68 38.32
CA ALA A 115 11.34 27.79 39.53
C ALA A 115 11.87 26.89 40.67
N VAL A 116 12.31 25.67 40.34
CA VAL A 116 12.92 24.74 41.31
C VAL A 116 14.34 25.18 41.70
N PHE A 117 15.11 25.72 40.75
CA PHE A 117 16.51 26.14 40.96
C PHE A 117 16.72 27.63 40.64
N PRO A 118 16.17 28.57 41.43
CA PRO A 118 16.15 30.00 41.09
C PRO A 118 17.54 30.61 40.93
N LYS A 119 18.55 30.10 41.65
CA LYS A 119 19.94 30.55 41.54
C LYS A 119 20.55 30.31 40.15
N THR A 120 19.99 29.39 39.35
CA THR A 120 20.50 29.07 38.00
C THR A 120 19.92 29.96 36.91
N LYS A 121 18.87 30.77 37.21
CA LYS A 121 18.13 31.59 36.22
C LYS A 121 19.04 32.38 35.28
N SER A 122 20.01 33.09 35.83
CA SER A 122 20.92 33.94 35.06
C SER A 122 21.78 33.11 34.09
N SER A 123 22.36 32.02 34.58
CA SER A 123 23.19 31.11 33.78
C SER A 123 22.39 30.43 32.66
N VAL A 124 21.16 29.97 32.97
CA VAL A 124 20.26 29.33 31.98
C VAL A 124 19.80 30.33 30.93
N TYR A 125 19.44 31.56 31.32
CA TYR A 125 19.06 32.62 30.39
C TYR A 125 20.23 33.06 29.51
N HIS A 126 21.44 33.15 30.07
CA HIS A 126 22.65 33.47 29.31
C HIS A 126 22.98 32.35 28.31
N PHE A 127 22.88 31.08 28.72
CA PHE A 127 23.03 29.93 27.81
C PHE A 127 22.00 29.95 26.69
N TRP A 128 20.72 30.16 27.03
CA TRP A 128 19.61 30.28 26.08
C TRP A 128 19.92 31.30 25.00
N ASN A 129 20.28 32.53 25.37
CA ASN A 129 20.58 33.58 24.39
C ASN A 129 21.85 33.29 23.58
N ARG A 130 22.90 32.76 24.21
CA ARG A 130 24.18 32.45 23.55
C ARG A 130 24.06 31.30 22.54
N ARG A 131 23.20 30.31 22.82
CA ARG A 131 23.04 29.09 22.02
C ARG A 131 21.69 29.00 21.32
N TYR A 132 20.91 30.07 21.28
CA TYR A 132 19.56 30.07 20.72
C TYR A 132 19.50 29.51 19.30
N GLY A 133 20.44 29.90 18.44
CA GLY A 133 20.52 29.36 17.08
C GLY A 133 20.61 27.83 17.04
N VAL A 134 21.42 27.23 17.92
CA VAL A 134 21.53 25.76 18.03
C VAL A 134 20.21 25.15 18.48
N ILE A 135 19.55 25.74 19.48
CA ILE A 135 18.24 25.26 19.98
C ILE A 135 17.19 25.30 18.85
N PHE A 136 17.18 26.38 18.07
CA PHE A 136 16.28 26.57 16.94
C PHE A 136 16.50 25.51 15.85
N TYR A 137 17.75 25.29 15.44
CA TYR A 137 18.07 24.30 14.41
C TYR A 137 17.86 22.85 14.88
N LEU A 138 18.15 22.54 16.14
CA LEU A 138 17.88 21.21 16.71
C LEU A 138 16.38 20.92 16.77
N SER A 139 15.54 21.93 17.05
CA SER A 139 14.09 21.79 16.95
C SER A 139 13.63 21.41 15.53
N ALA A 140 14.13 22.13 14.50
CA ALA A 140 13.82 21.82 13.11
C ALA A 140 14.36 20.44 12.68
N ALA A 141 15.56 20.06 13.13
CA ALA A 141 16.15 18.75 12.85
C ALA A 141 15.39 17.61 13.53
N ALA A 142 14.98 17.77 14.78
CA ALA A 142 14.18 16.78 15.50
C ALA A 142 12.83 16.53 14.83
N PHE A 143 12.17 17.61 14.36
CA PHE A 143 10.96 17.49 13.56
C PHE A 143 11.20 16.74 12.26
N ALA A 144 12.27 17.06 11.53
CA ALA A 144 12.64 16.40 10.29
C ALA A 144 12.92 14.90 10.49
N LEU A 145 13.64 14.55 11.56
CA LEU A 145 13.96 13.17 11.91
C LEU A 145 12.72 12.35 12.27
N ALA A 146 11.70 12.95 12.92
CA ALA A 146 10.44 12.27 13.20
C ALA A 146 9.74 11.77 11.91
N HIS A 147 10.03 12.39 10.77
CA HIS A 147 9.45 12.06 9.47
C HIS A 147 10.22 10.98 8.69
N ILE A 148 11.33 10.47 9.22
CA ILE A 148 12.05 9.33 8.63
C ILE A 148 11.16 8.08 8.52
N LEU A 149 10.15 7.98 9.40
CA LEU A 149 9.16 6.89 9.43
C LEU A 149 8.26 6.84 8.17
N ASN A 150 8.41 7.77 7.24
CA ASN A 150 7.69 7.78 5.96
C ASN A 150 8.40 7.01 4.83
N TYR A 151 9.54 6.37 5.10
CA TYR A 151 10.30 5.58 4.12
C TYR A 151 10.30 4.09 4.49
N GLU A 152 10.17 3.20 3.50
CA GLU A 152 9.99 1.75 3.73
C GLU A 152 11.29 0.98 3.96
N ASP A 153 12.37 1.42 3.31
CA ASP A 153 13.67 0.75 3.38
C ASP A 153 14.66 1.60 4.19
N GLU A 154 14.95 1.14 5.40
CA GLU A 154 15.86 1.80 6.32
C GLU A 154 17.29 1.94 5.73
N ASN A 155 17.71 1.00 4.87
CA ASN A 155 19.08 0.99 4.33
C ASN A 155 19.29 2.01 3.22
N SER A 156 18.36 2.11 2.26
CA SER A 156 18.42 3.17 1.23
C SER A 156 18.11 4.55 1.81
N ALA A 157 17.25 4.63 2.84
CA ALA A 157 16.96 5.87 3.54
C ALA A 157 18.18 6.47 4.26
N LEU A 158 19.12 5.65 4.74
CA LEU A 158 20.33 6.12 5.44
C LEU A 158 21.30 6.90 4.54
N TYR A 159 21.54 6.44 3.30
CA TYR A 159 22.46 7.11 2.37
C TYR A 159 21.93 8.47 1.88
N PHE A 160 20.62 8.56 1.67
CA PHE A 160 19.94 9.78 1.24
C PHE A 160 19.31 10.56 2.40
N LEU A 161 19.58 10.17 3.65
CA LEU A 161 18.91 10.71 4.84
C LEU A 161 18.87 12.24 4.87
N PRO A 162 19.98 12.96 4.63
CA PRO A 162 19.96 14.42 4.66
C PRO A 162 19.03 15.03 3.61
N LEU A 163 18.88 14.39 2.45
CA LEU A 163 18.00 14.83 1.37
C LEU A 163 16.53 14.47 1.65
N LEU A 164 16.28 13.28 2.22
CA LEU A 164 14.93 12.78 2.49
C LEU A 164 14.23 13.57 3.60
N ILE A 165 14.96 14.00 4.64
CA ILE A 165 14.40 14.80 5.72
C ILE A 165 14.43 16.31 5.42
N LEU A 166 15.07 16.72 4.32
CA LEU A 166 15.26 18.13 3.98
C LEU A 166 13.95 18.92 3.82
N PRO A 167 12.88 18.39 3.17
CA PRO A 167 11.62 19.12 3.07
C PRO A 167 11.06 19.47 4.46
N GLN A 168 11.07 18.51 5.37
CA GLN A 168 10.53 18.64 6.71
C GLN A 168 11.43 19.52 7.57
N PHE A 169 12.75 19.46 7.40
CA PHE A 169 13.68 20.40 8.02
C PHE A 169 13.35 21.84 7.62
N ILE A 170 13.20 22.13 6.33
CA ILE A 170 12.88 23.47 5.83
C ILE A 170 11.50 23.93 6.29
N ALA A 171 10.47 23.06 6.22
CA ALA A 171 9.14 23.35 6.76
C ALA A 171 9.21 23.70 8.26
N GLY A 172 10.06 22.98 9.01
CA GLY A 172 10.33 23.27 10.41
C GLY A 172 11.01 24.61 10.65
N LEU A 173 11.94 25.03 9.79
CA LEU A 173 12.57 26.36 9.83
C LEU A 173 11.54 27.47 9.58
N PHE A 174 10.65 27.29 8.60
CA PHE A 174 9.67 28.30 8.20
C PHE A 174 8.57 28.48 9.25
N SER A 175 7.99 27.39 9.73
CA SER A 175 7.02 27.41 10.84
C SER A 175 7.67 27.90 12.14
N GLY A 176 8.94 27.54 12.38
CA GLY A 176 9.74 28.05 13.48
C GLY A 176 9.98 29.56 13.42
N TYR A 177 10.29 30.11 12.25
CA TYR A 177 10.40 31.57 12.05
C TYR A 177 9.09 32.28 12.44
N LEU A 178 7.95 31.80 11.94
CA LEU A 178 6.64 32.36 12.25
C LEU A 178 6.31 32.26 13.75
N ARG A 179 6.62 31.11 14.36
CA ARG A 179 6.48 30.86 15.81
C ARG A 179 7.22 31.87 16.67
N VAL A 180 8.47 32.18 16.29
CA VAL A 180 9.39 32.99 17.09
C VAL A 180 9.14 34.47 16.89
N ARG A 181 8.99 34.90 15.63
CA ARG A 181 8.82 36.31 15.26
C ARG A 181 7.42 36.82 15.51
N TYR A 182 6.39 35.98 15.36
CA TYR A 182 5.00 36.42 15.45
C TYR A 182 4.30 35.82 16.66
N ASN A 183 3.88 34.55 16.58
CA ASN A 183 3.25 33.82 17.68
C ASN A 183 3.07 32.34 17.33
N PHE A 184 2.67 31.53 18.33
CA PHE A 184 2.41 30.10 18.16
C PHE A 184 1.37 29.79 17.07
N MET A 185 0.28 30.55 17.02
CA MET A 185 -0.81 30.28 16.06
C MET A 185 -0.36 30.48 14.61
N LEU A 186 0.53 31.43 14.33
CA LEU A 186 1.08 31.60 12.98
C LEU A 186 1.99 30.45 12.55
N GLY A 187 2.78 29.88 13.45
CA GLY A 187 3.54 28.65 13.18
C GLY A 187 2.61 27.47 12.88
N TYR A 188 1.59 27.29 13.73
CA TYR A 188 0.58 26.26 13.56
C TYR A 188 -0.24 26.39 12.28
N PHE A 189 -0.77 27.57 11.97
CA PHE A 189 -1.54 27.76 10.75
C PHE A 189 -0.68 27.61 9.49
N ASN A 190 0.63 27.93 9.55
CA ASN A 190 1.53 27.67 8.43
C ASN A 190 1.66 26.17 8.19
N HIS A 191 1.90 25.39 9.24
CA HIS A 191 2.00 23.94 9.17
C HIS A 191 0.67 23.30 8.71
N ALA A 192 -0.45 23.73 9.28
CA ALA A 192 -1.77 23.27 8.87
C ALA A 192 -2.04 23.59 7.39
N LEU A 193 -1.75 24.81 6.91
CA LEU A 193 -1.95 25.18 5.50
C LEU A 193 -0.99 24.43 4.56
N HIS A 194 0.26 24.21 4.96
CA HIS A 194 1.20 23.36 4.24
C HIS A 194 0.62 21.95 4.07
N ASN A 195 0.19 21.32 5.17
CA ASN A 195 -0.39 19.98 5.12
C ASN A 195 -1.71 19.97 4.34
N ALA A 196 -2.55 21.00 4.48
CA ALA A 196 -3.79 21.12 3.70
C ALA A 196 -3.50 21.02 2.21
N ILE A 197 -2.46 21.69 1.71
CA ILE A 197 -2.07 21.67 0.30
C ILE A 197 -1.52 20.29 -0.09
N PHE A 198 -0.50 19.79 0.60
CA PHE A 198 0.19 18.56 0.19
C PHE A 198 -0.63 17.29 0.45
N VAL A 199 -1.43 17.24 1.51
CA VAL A 199 -2.39 16.14 1.74
C VAL A 199 -3.48 16.17 0.68
N SER A 200 -3.98 17.35 0.27
CA SER A 200 -4.96 17.41 -0.83
C SER A 200 -4.36 16.92 -2.15
N ILE A 201 -3.11 17.29 -2.46
CA ILE A 201 -2.39 16.76 -3.63
C ILE A 201 -2.25 15.24 -3.54
N ALA A 202 -1.91 14.70 -2.36
CA ALA A 202 -1.76 13.26 -2.15
C ALA A 202 -3.08 12.49 -2.22
N ILE A 203 -4.18 13.04 -1.69
CA ILE A 203 -5.51 12.44 -1.80
C ILE A 203 -5.94 12.48 -3.26
N TRP A 204 -5.81 13.62 -3.93
CA TRP A 204 -6.17 13.75 -5.34
C TRP A 204 -5.33 12.81 -6.22
N SER A 205 -4.03 12.69 -5.99
CA SER A 205 -3.19 11.72 -6.72
C SER A 205 -3.61 10.28 -6.43
N THR A 206 -3.98 9.95 -5.20
CA THR A 206 -4.47 8.62 -4.83
C THR A 206 -5.82 8.33 -5.46
N GLU A 207 -6.77 9.26 -5.43
CA GLU A 207 -8.09 9.14 -6.06
C GLU A 207 -8.01 9.11 -7.59
N MET A 208 -7.04 9.81 -8.19
CA MET A 208 -6.71 9.71 -9.62
C MET A 208 -6.11 8.34 -9.98
N VAL A 209 -5.42 7.68 -9.05
CA VAL A 209 -4.91 6.29 -9.21
C VAL A 209 -6.00 5.25 -8.91
N MET A 210 -6.91 5.52 -7.97
CA MET A 210 -8.04 4.67 -7.56
C MET A 210 -9.30 4.88 -8.43
N GLN A 211 -9.18 5.54 -9.59
CA GLN A 211 -10.32 5.77 -10.48
C GLN A 211 -10.96 4.43 -10.86
N GLN A 212 -12.29 4.40 -10.76
CA GLN A 212 -13.12 3.43 -11.46
C GLN A 212 -12.66 3.38 -12.92
N LYS A 213 -11.92 2.34 -13.26
CA LYS A 213 -11.33 2.19 -14.59
C LYS A 213 -12.41 1.93 -15.63
N LEU A 214 -13.54 1.35 -15.22
CA LEU A 214 -14.74 1.17 -16.03
C LEU A 214 -16.01 1.11 -15.16
N GLY A 215 -17.05 1.81 -15.58
CA GLY A 215 -18.38 1.78 -14.96
C GLY A 215 -19.47 1.77 -16.02
N ILE A 216 -20.00 0.59 -16.35
CA ILE A 216 -21.12 0.43 -17.27
C ILE A 216 -22.34 0.04 -16.45
N ASP A 217 -23.41 0.81 -16.55
CA ASP A 217 -24.71 0.45 -15.97
C ASP A 217 -25.79 0.70 -17.02
N ASN A 218 -26.47 -0.35 -17.47
CA ASN A 218 -27.53 -0.29 -18.46
C ASN A 218 -28.58 -1.38 -18.19
N ASP A 219 -29.68 -1.39 -18.95
CA ASP A 219 -30.81 -2.32 -18.75
C ASP A 219 -30.43 -3.81 -18.88
N ARG A 220 -29.28 -4.12 -19.49
CA ARG A 220 -28.81 -5.50 -19.68
C ARG A 220 -27.90 -5.98 -18.57
N PHE A 221 -26.98 -5.13 -18.09
CA PHE A 221 -26.03 -5.48 -17.03
C PHE A 221 -25.40 -4.24 -16.36
N SER A 222 -24.83 -4.49 -15.18
CA SER A 222 -23.91 -3.58 -14.50
C SER A 222 -22.52 -4.21 -14.47
N LEU A 223 -21.48 -3.49 -14.91
CA LEU A 223 -20.07 -3.90 -14.84
C LEU A 223 -19.24 -2.75 -14.24
N LYS A 224 -18.54 -3.04 -13.14
CA LYS A 224 -17.58 -2.14 -12.52
C LYS A 224 -16.22 -2.82 -12.45
N ILE A 225 -15.18 -2.11 -12.90
CA ILE A 225 -13.78 -2.53 -12.78
C ILE A 225 -13.01 -1.40 -12.10
N GLU A 226 -12.35 -1.71 -11.00
CA GLU A 226 -11.63 -0.74 -10.17
C GLU A 226 -10.20 -1.24 -9.94
N GLY A 227 -9.22 -0.34 -10.01
CA GLY A 227 -7.86 -0.64 -9.57
C GLY A 227 -7.78 -0.63 -8.05
N VAL A 228 -7.00 -1.53 -7.47
CA VAL A 228 -6.78 -1.60 -6.01
C VAL A 228 -5.28 -1.46 -5.74
N SER A 229 -4.90 -0.57 -4.81
CA SER A 229 -3.48 -0.34 -4.50
C SER A 229 -2.88 -1.36 -3.50
N ARG A 230 -3.66 -2.28 -2.92
CA ARG A 230 -3.18 -3.30 -1.98
C ARG A 230 -4.08 -4.53 -1.94
N ALA A 231 -3.48 -5.72 -1.81
CA ALA A 231 -4.20 -6.98 -1.57
C ALA A 231 -5.01 -6.88 -0.26
N GLY A 232 -6.33 -6.82 -0.37
CA GLY A 232 -7.27 -7.01 0.74
C GLY A 232 -7.57 -8.50 0.95
N GLU A 233 -8.52 -8.82 1.83
CA GLU A 233 -9.06 -10.17 1.89
C GLU A 233 -9.64 -10.55 0.51
N THR A 234 -9.13 -11.64 -0.06
CA THR A 234 -9.61 -12.17 -1.34
C THR A 234 -11.01 -12.74 -1.16
N ILE A 235 -11.99 -12.06 -1.73
CA ILE A 235 -13.38 -12.52 -1.74
C ILE A 235 -13.80 -12.71 -3.19
N ILE A 236 -14.07 -13.97 -3.55
CA ILE A 236 -14.68 -14.34 -4.83
C ILE A 236 -16.07 -14.87 -4.53
N HIS A 237 -17.09 -14.07 -4.84
CA HIS A 237 -18.49 -14.51 -4.89
C HIS A 237 -18.89 -14.68 -6.35
N ASP A 238 -18.86 -15.92 -6.83
CA ASP A 238 -19.34 -16.29 -8.17
C ASP A 238 -20.69 -17.02 -8.04
N TYR A 239 -21.76 -16.35 -8.45
CA TYR A 239 -23.08 -16.96 -8.60
C TYR A 239 -23.32 -17.16 -10.10
N GLN A 240 -23.18 -18.42 -10.52
CA GLN A 240 -23.12 -18.85 -11.91
C GLN A 240 -24.03 -18.04 -12.85
N GLN A 241 -23.42 -17.49 -13.91
CA GLN A 241 -24.02 -16.68 -14.99
C GLN A 241 -24.68 -15.34 -14.60
N ASP A 242 -25.12 -15.14 -13.36
CA ASP A 242 -25.95 -13.98 -12.98
C ASP A 242 -25.17 -12.86 -12.29
N SER A 243 -24.17 -13.20 -11.47
CA SER A 243 -23.29 -12.19 -10.88
C SER A 243 -21.87 -12.72 -10.67
N LEU A 244 -20.91 -11.80 -10.71
CA LEU A 244 -19.53 -12.07 -10.36
C LEU A 244 -19.03 -10.90 -9.53
N HIS A 245 -18.62 -11.15 -8.30
CA HIS A 245 -17.96 -10.17 -7.46
C HIS A 245 -16.61 -10.70 -7.03
N ILE A 246 -15.56 -10.07 -7.55
CA ILE A 246 -14.17 -10.34 -7.22
C ILE A 246 -13.62 -9.07 -6.59
N SER A 247 -13.05 -9.17 -5.39
CA SER A 247 -12.37 -8.05 -4.74
C SER A 247 -10.97 -8.41 -4.28
N GLY A 248 -10.03 -7.49 -4.55
CA GLY A 248 -8.66 -7.54 -4.02
C GLY A 248 -7.84 -8.72 -4.56
N VAL A 249 -7.97 -9.05 -5.85
CA VAL A 249 -7.13 -10.08 -6.50
C VAL A 249 -6.38 -9.48 -7.69
N ASP A 250 -5.24 -10.08 -8.04
CA ASP A 250 -4.51 -9.67 -9.24
C ASP A 250 -5.24 -10.04 -10.55
N LEU A 251 -4.86 -9.34 -11.63
CA LEU A 251 -5.40 -9.57 -12.96
C LEU A 251 -5.17 -11.03 -13.43
N GLN A 252 -4.10 -11.70 -13.00
CA GLN A 252 -3.85 -13.13 -13.30
C GLN A 252 -4.99 -14.02 -12.79
N ASN A 253 -5.37 -13.85 -11.53
CA ASN A 253 -6.43 -14.62 -10.87
C ASN A 253 -7.81 -14.33 -11.47
N VAL A 254 -8.06 -13.07 -11.86
CA VAL A 254 -9.29 -12.73 -12.61
C VAL A 254 -9.30 -13.45 -13.96
N ILE A 255 -8.21 -13.41 -14.72
CA ILE A 255 -8.12 -14.09 -16.03
C ILE A 255 -8.25 -15.61 -15.88
N SER A 256 -7.62 -16.19 -14.85
CA SER A 256 -7.76 -17.61 -14.49
C SER A 256 -9.22 -17.98 -14.27
N THR A 257 -9.95 -17.18 -13.48
CA THR A 257 -11.39 -17.36 -13.21
C THR A 257 -12.21 -17.29 -14.50
N LEU A 258 -12.02 -16.23 -15.30
CA LEU A 258 -12.78 -16.00 -16.54
C LEU A 258 -12.47 -17.03 -17.66
N THR A 259 -11.33 -17.71 -17.59
CA THR A 259 -10.93 -18.72 -18.59
C THR A 259 -11.10 -20.15 -18.10
N TYR A 260 -11.51 -20.35 -16.85
CA TYR A 260 -11.59 -21.65 -16.19
C TYR A 260 -10.27 -22.45 -16.31
N LYS A 261 -9.14 -21.74 -16.25
CA LYS A 261 -7.80 -22.33 -16.27
C LYS A 261 -7.08 -22.06 -14.96
N ASP A 262 -6.25 -22.99 -14.53
CA ASP A 262 -5.38 -22.80 -13.38
C ASP A 262 -4.45 -21.59 -13.56
N VAL A 263 -4.10 -20.92 -12.46
CA VAL A 263 -3.27 -19.71 -12.46
C VAL A 263 -1.90 -19.93 -13.15
N ASP A 264 -1.32 -21.13 -13.01
CA ASP A 264 -0.04 -21.52 -13.65
C ASP A 264 -0.11 -21.65 -15.19
N LEU A 265 -1.33 -21.65 -15.74
CA LEU A 265 -1.59 -21.65 -17.18
C LEU A 265 -1.87 -20.24 -17.73
N ILE A 266 -1.71 -19.20 -16.92
CA ILE A 266 -1.75 -17.81 -17.38
C ILE A 266 -0.31 -17.29 -17.40
N SER A 267 0.17 -16.88 -18.57
CA SER A 267 1.54 -16.36 -18.75
C SER A 267 1.53 -15.05 -19.52
N THR A 268 2.60 -14.25 -19.39
CA THR A 268 2.65 -12.91 -19.99
C THR A 268 4.05 -12.48 -20.41
N ASN A 269 4.14 -11.41 -21.19
CA ASN A 269 5.36 -10.62 -21.42
C ASN A 269 5.65 -9.60 -20.29
N ASN A 270 4.68 -9.25 -19.44
CA ASN A 270 4.85 -8.27 -18.37
C ASN A 270 4.16 -8.69 -17.06
N GLU A 271 4.92 -9.34 -16.18
CA GLU A 271 4.42 -9.82 -14.88
C GLU A 271 3.92 -8.67 -13.99
N SER A 272 4.55 -7.49 -14.03
CA SER A 272 4.13 -6.34 -13.21
C SER A 272 2.71 -5.87 -13.56
N GLN A 273 2.35 -5.87 -14.84
CA GLN A 273 0.99 -5.54 -15.28
C GLN A 273 -0.02 -6.64 -14.96
N LEU A 274 0.39 -7.91 -15.05
CA LEU A 274 -0.45 -9.06 -14.72
C LEU A 274 -0.74 -9.19 -13.21
N MET A 275 0.16 -8.69 -12.37
CA MET A 275 0.05 -8.71 -10.90
C MET A 275 -0.71 -7.50 -10.33
N GLN A 276 -1.25 -6.61 -11.18
CA GLN A 276 -2.06 -5.48 -10.71
C GLN A 276 -3.36 -5.95 -10.06
N GLN A 277 -3.62 -5.48 -8.84
CA GLN A 277 -4.80 -5.81 -8.07
C GLN A 277 -6.03 -5.06 -8.59
N ILE A 278 -7.14 -5.77 -8.74
CA ILE A 278 -8.39 -5.24 -9.30
C ILE A 278 -9.62 -5.75 -8.55
N ASN A 279 -10.67 -4.94 -8.55
CA ASN A 279 -12.03 -5.38 -8.26
C ASN A 279 -12.81 -5.51 -9.56
N VAL A 280 -13.62 -6.56 -9.66
CA VAL A 280 -14.55 -6.77 -10.77
C VAL A 280 -15.92 -7.10 -10.19
N SER A 281 -16.91 -6.28 -10.50
CA SER A 281 -18.30 -6.51 -10.12
C SER A 281 -19.17 -6.54 -11.36
N TYR A 282 -19.84 -7.66 -11.59
CA TYR A 282 -20.81 -7.86 -12.66
C TYR A 282 -22.15 -8.31 -12.08
N ILE A 283 -23.23 -7.69 -12.55
CA ILE A 283 -24.60 -8.06 -12.22
C ILE A 283 -25.43 -8.06 -13.50
N ARG A 284 -26.06 -9.19 -13.82
CA ARG A 284 -27.02 -9.31 -14.93
C ARG A 284 -28.32 -8.60 -14.57
N ARG A 285 -28.90 -7.86 -15.51
CA ARG A 285 -30.21 -7.18 -15.35
C ARG A 285 -31.27 -7.62 -16.37
N SER A 286 -30.88 -8.31 -17.44
CA SER A 286 -31.78 -8.82 -18.49
C SER A 286 -31.74 -10.35 -18.62
N ALA A 287 -32.86 -10.92 -19.10
CA ALA A 287 -32.99 -12.35 -19.43
C ALA A 287 -32.26 -12.74 -20.74
N GLU A 288 -31.68 -11.79 -21.48
CA GLU A 288 -30.86 -12.08 -22.64
C GLU A 288 -29.66 -12.96 -22.30
N ASN A 289 -29.33 -13.90 -23.20
CA ASN A 289 -28.19 -14.80 -23.03
C ASN A 289 -26.87 -14.07 -23.33
N ILE A 290 -26.29 -13.44 -22.31
CA ILE A 290 -25.00 -12.76 -22.38
C ILE A 290 -23.90 -13.68 -21.85
N ASN A 291 -22.85 -13.89 -22.63
CA ASN A 291 -21.64 -14.56 -22.14
C ASN A 291 -20.86 -13.58 -21.24
N ARG A 292 -21.14 -13.64 -19.93
CA ARG A 292 -20.52 -12.83 -18.88
C ARG A 292 -18.99 -12.81 -19.00
N ASP A 293 -18.36 -13.97 -19.07
CA ASP A 293 -16.90 -14.06 -18.95
C ASP A 293 -16.20 -13.47 -20.18
N SER A 294 -16.75 -13.71 -21.38
CA SER A 294 -16.26 -13.10 -22.61
C SER A 294 -16.42 -11.58 -22.62
N LEU A 295 -17.53 -11.07 -22.07
CA LEU A 295 -17.80 -9.65 -21.96
C LEU A 295 -16.83 -8.96 -20.98
N ILE A 296 -16.60 -9.56 -19.80
CA ILE A 296 -15.65 -9.03 -18.83
C ILE A 296 -14.24 -9.07 -19.41
N MET A 297 -13.86 -10.18 -20.05
CA MET A 297 -12.55 -10.34 -20.69
C MET A 297 -12.29 -9.29 -21.78
N SER A 298 -13.29 -8.96 -22.61
CA SER A 298 -13.12 -7.94 -23.67
C SER A 298 -12.88 -6.55 -23.09
N HIS A 299 -13.58 -6.19 -22.01
CA HIS A 299 -13.41 -4.90 -21.34
C HIS A 299 -12.07 -4.83 -20.61
N LEU A 300 -11.62 -5.92 -19.97
CA LEU A 300 -10.28 -6.00 -19.39
C LEU A 300 -9.20 -5.84 -20.46
N ALA A 301 -9.33 -6.53 -21.60
CA ALA A 301 -8.37 -6.45 -22.70
C ALA A 301 -8.26 -5.02 -23.27
N GLN A 302 -9.39 -4.32 -23.41
CA GLN A 302 -9.41 -2.92 -23.83
C GLN A 302 -8.79 -1.99 -22.79
N LEU A 303 -9.15 -2.17 -21.51
CA LEU A 303 -8.73 -1.28 -20.43
C LEU A 303 -7.24 -1.39 -20.11
N TYR A 304 -6.69 -2.60 -20.19
CA TYR A 304 -5.28 -2.88 -19.92
C TYR A 304 -4.44 -3.05 -21.19
N SER A 305 -5.02 -2.76 -22.36
CA SER A 305 -4.35 -2.83 -23.66
C SER A 305 -3.60 -4.14 -23.91
N PHE A 306 -4.21 -5.29 -23.60
CA PHE A 306 -3.60 -6.59 -23.84
C PHE A 306 -4.32 -7.41 -24.93
N GLY A 307 -3.55 -8.24 -25.62
CA GLY A 307 -4.04 -9.33 -26.45
C GLY A 307 -4.08 -10.65 -25.67
N LYS A 308 -5.09 -11.48 -25.94
CA LYS A 308 -5.19 -12.85 -25.41
C LYS A 308 -4.96 -13.84 -26.56
N THR A 309 -4.00 -14.74 -26.39
CA THR A 309 -3.77 -15.85 -27.33
C THR A 309 -3.72 -17.18 -26.57
N ILE A 310 -4.16 -18.27 -27.21
CA ILE A 310 -3.95 -19.61 -26.68
C ILE A 310 -2.68 -20.13 -27.32
N LYS A 311 -1.70 -20.47 -26.50
CA LYS A 311 -0.45 -21.10 -26.91
C LYS A 311 -0.38 -22.50 -26.34
N HIS A 312 0.44 -23.34 -26.94
CA HIS A 312 0.67 -24.70 -26.47
C HIS A 312 2.14 -24.84 -26.08
N ARG A 313 2.39 -25.56 -24.98
CA ARG A 313 3.74 -25.97 -24.58
C ARG A 313 3.73 -27.43 -24.18
N ARG A 314 4.87 -28.11 -24.37
CA ARG A 314 5.11 -29.37 -23.70
C ARG A 314 5.51 -29.10 -22.27
N GLN A 315 4.79 -29.71 -21.33
CA GLN A 315 5.07 -29.57 -19.92
C GLN A 315 5.04 -30.94 -19.25
N LYS A 316 5.97 -31.14 -18.32
CA LYS A 316 6.01 -32.30 -17.46
C LYS A 316 4.91 -32.20 -16.42
N VAL A 317 4.05 -33.22 -16.36
CA VAL A 317 2.93 -33.33 -15.41
C VAL A 317 3.14 -34.58 -14.57
N GLN A 318 2.92 -34.46 -13.27
CA GLN A 318 2.91 -35.60 -12.35
C GLN A 318 1.49 -36.17 -12.30
N MET A 319 1.22 -37.20 -13.10
CA MET A 319 -0.09 -37.86 -13.14
C MET A 319 -0.22 -38.85 -11.99
N PHE A 320 -1.33 -38.79 -11.24
CA PHE A 320 -1.68 -39.80 -10.26
C PHE A 320 -2.00 -41.12 -10.98
N SER A 321 -1.14 -42.11 -10.81
CA SER A 321 -1.32 -43.47 -11.31
C SER A 321 -1.64 -44.37 -10.13
N ILE A 322 -2.89 -44.77 -10.00
CA ILE A 322 -3.32 -45.65 -8.92
C ILE A 322 -2.93 -47.07 -9.28
N LYS A 323 -1.96 -47.61 -8.52
CA LYS A 323 -1.50 -48.99 -8.69
C LYS A 323 -2.19 -49.94 -7.72
N SER A 324 -2.73 -49.43 -6.62
CA SER A 324 -3.47 -50.22 -5.64
C SER A 324 -4.76 -49.51 -5.22
N LYS A 325 -5.84 -49.76 -5.96
CA LYS A 325 -7.19 -49.26 -5.61
C LYS A 325 -7.61 -49.68 -4.19
N PRO A 326 -7.35 -50.91 -3.69
CA PRO A 326 -7.76 -51.30 -2.34
C PRO A 326 -7.11 -50.48 -1.23
N ILE A 327 -5.86 -50.04 -1.38
CA ILE A 327 -5.20 -49.19 -0.37
C ILE A 327 -5.88 -47.82 -0.34
N LEU A 328 -6.05 -47.20 -1.51
CA LEU A 328 -6.72 -45.90 -1.64
C LEU A 328 -8.14 -45.91 -1.07
N MET A 329 -8.91 -46.98 -1.32
CA MET A 329 -10.30 -47.09 -0.87
C MET A 329 -10.45 -47.22 0.66
N LYS A 330 -9.41 -47.58 1.41
CA LYS A 330 -9.43 -47.52 2.88
C LYS A 330 -9.60 -46.10 3.42
N HIS A 331 -9.22 -45.12 2.61
CA HIS A 331 -9.29 -43.70 2.93
C HIS A 331 -10.51 -43.02 2.28
N ALA A 332 -11.35 -43.78 1.58
CA ALA A 332 -12.59 -43.26 1.00
C ALA A 332 -13.60 -42.92 2.09
N VAL A 333 -14.31 -41.81 1.91
CA VAL A 333 -15.39 -41.39 2.79
C VAL A 333 -16.62 -42.25 2.49
N GLN A 334 -17.19 -42.91 3.50
CA GLN A 334 -18.32 -43.83 3.31
C GLN A 334 -19.69 -43.14 3.33
N ASP A 335 -19.81 -41.98 4.00
CA ASP A 335 -21.04 -41.17 4.00
C ASP A 335 -20.72 -39.72 3.63
N HIS A 336 -21.04 -39.35 2.39
CA HIS A 336 -20.73 -38.02 1.84
C HIS A 336 -21.69 -36.93 2.30
N ARG A 337 -22.80 -37.28 2.96
CA ARG A 337 -23.94 -36.37 3.18
C ARG A 337 -23.85 -35.51 4.45
N GLU A 338 -22.91 -35.78 5.36
CA GLU A 338 -22.86 -35.10 6.67
C GLU A 338 -21.62 -34.22 6.93
N MET A 339 -20.61 -34.20 6.05
CA MET A 339 -19.37 -33.43 6.30
C MET A 339 -19.00 -32.48 5.15
N PRO A 340 -18.82 -31.16 5.41
CA PRO A 340 -18.30 -30.24 4.41
C PRO A 340 -16.87 -30.63 4.00
N SER A 341 -16.55 -30.47 2.71
CA SER A 341 -15.19 -30.63 2.23
C SER A 341 -14.28 -29.55 2.83
N SER A 342 -13.13 -29.94 3.36
CA SER A 342 -12.17 -28.99 3.93
C SER A 342 -10.75 -29.41 3.62
N SER A 343 -9.90 -28.44 3.32
CA SER A 343 -8.45 -28.65 3.19
C SER A 343 -7.72 -27.66 4.07
N THR A 344 -6.79 -28.15 4.90
CA THR A 344 -5.97 -27.31 5.79
C THR A 344 -4.51 -27.45 5.39
N VAL A 345 -3.88 -26.32 5.06
CA VAL A 345 -2.46 -26.26 4.69
C VAL A 345 -1.67 -25.68 5.86
N THR A 346 -0.67 -26.41 6.32
CA THR A 346 0.29 -25.97 7.33
C THR A 346 1.70 -25.97 6.73
N SER A 347 2.70 -25.50 7.47
CA SER A 347 4.08 -25.46 6.96
C SER A 347 4.63 -26.83 6.56
N ASP A 348 4.19 -27.90 7.22
CA ASP A 348 4.74 -29.25 7.13
C ASP A 348 3.79 -30.24 6.44
N LYS A 349 2.47 -30.04 6.58
CA LYS A 349 1.45 -30.96 6.05
C LYS A 349 0.24 -30.28 5.41
N ILE A 350 -0.44 -31.02 4.56
CA ILE A 350 -1.76 -30.71 4.01
C ILE A 350 -2.71 -31.81 4.44
N THR A 351 -3.75 -31.44 5.17
CA THR A 351 -4.82 -32.35 5.57
C THR A 351 -6.04 -32.10 4.70
N PHE A 352 -6.55 -33.15 4.09
CA PHE A 352 -7.72 -33.16 3.23
C PHE A 352 -8.83 -33.95 3.90
N LYS A 353 -10.04 -33.39 3.95
CA LYS A 353 -11.23 -34.07 4.44
C LYS A 353 -12.35 -33.99 3.41
N ASN A 354 -12.91 -35.14 3.06
CA ASN A 354 -13.99 -35.29 2.11
C ASN A 354 -13.70 -34.54 0.79
N VAL A 355 -12.58 -34.84 0.12
CA VAL A 355 -12.17 -34.22 -1.16
C VAL A 355 -12.00 -35.23 -2.28
N SER A 356 -12.18 -34.81 -3.53
CA SER A 356 -11.82 -35.58 -4.72
C SER A 356 -10.31 -35.57 -4.98
N LEU A 357 -9.80 -36.55 -5.72
CA LEU A 357 -8.39 -36.55 -6.14
C LEU A 357 -8.02 -35.37 -7.04
N LYS A 358 -8.99 -34.80 -7.75
CA LYS A 358 -8.81 -33.58 -8.55
C LYS A 358 -8.50 -32.37 -7.67
N GLU A 359 -9.26 -32.22 -6.58
CA GLU A 359 -9.02 -31.16 -5.58
C GLU A 359 -7.65 -31.33 -4.90
N VAL A 360 -7.27 -32.58 -4.60
CA VAL A 360 -5.94 -32.91 -4.06
C VAL A 360 -4.83 -32.51 -5.03
N ALA A 361 -4.95 -32.88 -6.31
CA ALA A 361 -3.97 -32.55 -7.34
C ALA A 361 -3.86 -31.03 -7.55
N SER A 362 -4.97 -30.30 -7.55
CA SER A 362 -4.98 -28.83 -7.68
C SER A 362 -4.25 -28.16 -6.51
N LEU A 363 -4.56 -28.55 -5.27
CA LEU A 363 -3.91 -27.98 -4.07
C LEU A 363 -2.42 -28.31 -3.99
N LEU A 364 -2.02 -29.54 -4.33
CA LEU A 364 -0.60 -29.89 -4.43
C LEU A 364 0.11 -29.09 -5.52
N SER A 365 -0.57 -28.81 -6.63
CA SER A 365 0.01 -28.01 -7.71
C SER A 365 0.33 -26.59 -7.24
N ASN A 366 -0.59 -25.99 -6.48
CA ASN A 366 -0.40 -24.68 -5.89
C ASN A 366 0.73 -24.65 -4.86
N SER A 367 0.84 -25.69 -4.03
CA SER A 367 1.84 -25.73 -2.96
C SER A 367 3.25 -26.02 -3.47
N TYR A 368 3.40 -27.02 -4.34
CA TYR A 368 4.70 -27.47 -4.83
C TYR A 368 5.17 -26.74 -6.10
N LYS A 369 4.32 -25.89 -6.70
CA LYS A 369 4.60 -25.19 -7.97
C LYS A 369 4.95 -26.16 -9.12
N ILE A 370 4.36 -27.36 -9.09
CA ILE A 370 4.51 -28.43 -10.08
C ILE A 370 3.11 -28.88 -10.47
N ARG A 371 2.82 -29.12 -11.75
CA ARG A 371 1.48 -29.56 -12.17
C ARG A 371 1.24 -31.02 -11.82
N PHE A 372 0.26 -31.27 -10.97
CA PHE A 372 -0.31 -32.60 -10.68
C PHE A 372 -1.66 -32.73 -11.35
N GLU A 373 -1.95 -33.93 -11.85
CA GLU A 373 -3.26 -34.26 -12.40
C GLU A 373 -3.72 -35.61 -11.86
N SER A 374 -5.03 -35.78 -11.71
CA SER A 374 -5.64 -37.05 -11.37
C SER A 374 -6.52 -37.55 -12.51
N ASP A 375 -6.75 -38.86 -12.53
CA ASP A 375 -7.75 -39.46 -13.41
C ASP A 375 -9.16 -38.97 -13.01
N PRO A 376 -9.94 -38.38 -13.93
CA PRO A 376 -11.28 -37.88 -13.63
C PRO A 376 -12.32 -38.99 -13.42
N SER A 377 -12.00 -40.25 -13.74
CA SER A 377 -12.94 -41.38 -13.59
C SER A 377 -13.16 -41.83 -12.15
N ILE A 378 -12.45 -41.25 -11.18
CA ILE A 378 -12.53 -41.58 -9.76
C ILE A 378 -13.36 -40.51 -9.07
N GLU A 379 -14.62 -40.85 -8.85
CA GLU A 379 -15.63 -39.97 -8.27
C GLU A 379 -15.64 -40.05 -6.74
N GLU A 380 -15.02 -41.08 -6.16
CA GLU A 380 -14.94 -41.26 -4.72
C GLU A 380 -14.19 -40.08 -4.04
N ARG A 381 -14.61 -39.75 -2.81
CA ARG A 381 -14.00 -38.69 -2.00
C ARG A 381 -13.16 -39.31 -0.89
N PHE A 382 -12.08 -38.64 -0.49
CA PHE A 382 -11.05 -39.19 0.39
C PHE A 382 -10.71 -38.25 1.55
N ASN A 383 -10.25 -38.86 2.63
CA ASN A 383 -9.54 -38.19 3.71
C ASN A 383 -8.05 -38.54 3.62
N LEU A 384 -7.20 -37.54 3.39
CA LEU A 384 -5.76 -37.74 3.15
C LEU A 384 -4.94 -36.78 4.00
N GLU A 385 -3.77 -37.22 4.46
CA GLU A 385 -2.74 -36.37 5.04
C GLU A 385 -1.46 -36.52 4.24
N LEU A 386 -0.97 -35.41 3.67
CA LEU A 386 0.17 -35.37 2.75
C LEU A 386 1.22 -34.35 3.22
N PRO A 387 2.52 -34.60 3.02
CA PRO A 387 3.56 -33.63 3.36
C PRO A 387 3.51 -32.42 2.41
N ASN A 388 4.00 -31.26 2.87
CA ASN A 388 3.85 -29.97 2.17
C ASN A 388 5.15 -29.31 1.65
N ARG A 389 6.33 -29.95 1.79
CA ARG A 389 7.62 -29.32 1.40
C ARG A 389 8.57 -30.18 0.60
N ASN A 390 8.53 -31.50 0.79
CA ASN A 390 9.52 -32.39 0.22
C ASN A 390 8.85 -33.31 -0.81
N LEU A 391 9.12 -33.07 -2.10
CA LEU A 391 8.53 -33.84 -3.20
C LEU A 391 8.86 -35.34 -3.09
N SER A 392 10.05 -35.69 -2.59
CA SER A 392 10.43 -37.09 -2.39
C SER A 392 9.63 -37.74 -1.26
N GLN A 393 9.35 -37.00 -0.18
CA GLN A 393 8.46 -37.47 0.88
C GLN A 393 7.01 -37.58 0.41
N LEU A 394 6.52 -36.59 -0.36
CA LEU A 394 5.20 -36.65 -0.97
C LEU A 394 5.04 -37.89 -1.85
N ARG A 395 6.05 -38.16 -2.71
CA ARG A 395 6.10 -39.36 -3.55
C ARG A 395 6.02 -40.63 -2.71
N ALA A 396 6.81 -40.72 -1.64
CA ALA A 396 6.82 -41.89 -0.77
C ALA A 396 5.46 -42.10 -0.08
N VAL A 397 4.89 -41.05 0.52
CA VAL A 397 3.60 -41.11 1.21
C VAL A 397 2.46 -41.48 0.25
N LEU A 398 2.37 -40.82 -0.91
CA LEU A 398 1.39 -41.17 -1.94
C LEU A 398 1.51 -42.64 -2.36
N GLN A 399 2.75 -43.12 -2.56
CA GLN A 399 3.01 -44.49 -3.00
C GLN A 399 2.67 -45.53 -1.93
N PHE A 400 3.20 -45.39 -0.72
CA PHE A 400 3.14 -46.42 0.31
C PHE A 400 1.85 -46.38 1.11
N ASP A 401 1.35 -45.19 1.44
CA ASP A 401 0.19 -45.06 2.32
C ASP A 401 -1.12 -45.05 1.53
N TYR A 402 -1.09 -44.54 0.29
CA TYR A 402 -2.29 -44.35 -0.53
C TYR A 402 -2.30 -45.17 -1.84
N GLY A 403 -1.21 -45.85 -2.20
CA GLY A 403 -1.14 -46.64 -3.43
C GLY A 403 -1.16 -45.81 -4.72
N ILE A 404 -0.86 -44.50 -4.63
CA ILE A 404 -0.82 -43.52 -5.71
C ILE A 404 0.64 -43.30 -6.12
N PHE A 405 0.97 -43.61 -7.38
CA PHE A 405 2.27 -43.34 -7.95
C PHE A 405 2.23 -42.06 -8.75
N LEU A 406 3.26 -41.22 -8.62
CA LEU A 406 3.43 -40.07 -9.50
C LEU A 406 4.14 -40.51 -10.78
N LYS A 407 3.42 -40.56 -11.89
CA LYS A 407 3.98 -40.83 -13.21
C LYS A 407 4.23 -39.51 -13.92
N GLU A 408 5.51 -39.19 -14.13
CA GLU A 408 5.89 -38.07 -15.00
C GLU A 408 5.46 -38.38 -16.44
N THR A 409 4.61 -37.52 -16.98
CA THR A 409 4.16 -37.59 -18.36
C THR A 409 4.35 -36.23 -19.01
N GLU A 410 4.90 -36.21 -20.21
CA GLU A 410 4.96 -34.98 -21.00
C GLU A 410 3.64 -34.83 -21.75
N LYS A 411 2.95 -33.72 -21.53
CA LYS A 411 1.70 -33.39 -22.21
C LYS A 411 1.83 -32.07 -22.95
N GLN A 412 1.15 -31.97 -24.09
CA GLN A 412 0.88 -30.69 -24.70
C GLN A 412 -0.26 -30.02 -23.93
N ILE A 413 0.02 -28.86 -23.35
CA ILE A 413 -0.93 -28.12 -22.53
C ILE A 413 -1.20 -26.77 -23.17
N ASP A 414 -2.48 -26.44 -23.28
CA ASP A 414 -2.93 -25.13 -23.69
C ASP A 414 -2.87 -24.15 -22.52
N TYR A 415 -2.10 -23.09 -22.70
CA TYR A 415 -1.99 -21.99 -21.75
C TYR A 415 -2.43 -20.68 -22.40
N VAL A 416 -2.97 -19.79 -21.59
CA VAL A 416 -3.38 -18.45 -22.02
C VAL A 416 -2.17 -17.54 -21.92
N TYR A 417 -1.80 -16.94 -23.04
CA TYR A 417 -0.75 -15.94 -23.11
C TYR A 417 -1.35 -14.55 -23.26
N ILE A 418 -1.05 -13.70 -22.29
CA ILE A 418 -1.47 -12.30 -22.22
C ILE A 418 -0.31 -11.43 -22.69
N GLU A 419 -0.50 -10.77 -23.83
CA GLU A 419 0.49 -9.88 -24.43
C GLU A 419 0.05 -8.43 -24.21
N PHE A 420 0.67 -7.76 -23.26
CA PHE A 420 0.48 -6.32 -23.05
C PHE A 420 1.21 -5.52 -24.14
N LYS A 421 0.57 -4.45 -24.61
CA LYS A 421 1.08 -3.57 -25.66
C LYS A 421 1.84 -2.37 -25.12
#